data_AF-A0A812XI88-F1
#
_entry.id   AF-A0A812XI88-F1
#
_cell.length_a   1.000
_cell.length_b   1.000
_cell.length_c   1.000
_cell.angle_alpha   90.00
_cell.angle_beta   90.00
_cell.angle_gamma   90.00
#
_symmetry.space_group_name_H-M   'P 1'
#
loop_
_entity.id
_entity.type
_entity.pdbx_description
1 polymer ?
#
loop_
_entity_poly.entity_id
_entity_poly.type
_entity_poly.pdbx_seq_one_letter_code
_entity_poly.pdbx_strand_id
1 'polypeptide(L)'
;SFSSSSPYDKRIKTQLVADVFTLLGIPPYSHDAVENACKEEQAKRLQGQSKSLSITRSHTVSTIKSASLKSLGEAERRLILESHEENMRSGHLTRIYPRQASGAYSQFFASQRYTNLVLERWIQLGGERLG
;
A
#
# COMPACT_ATOMS: atom_id res chain seq x y z
N SER A 1 -8.40 9.45 24.57
CA SER A 1 -9.65 10.22 24.43
C SER A 1 -9.48 11.31 23.39
N PHE A 2 -10.42 11.47 22.46
CA PHE A 2 -10.46 12.59 21.49
C PHE A 2 -11.15 13.86 22.05
N SER A 3 -11.62 13.82 23.31
CA SER A 3 -12.08 15.03 24.00
C SER A 3 -10.93 16.04 24.12
N SER A 4 -11.19 17.30 23.78
CA SER A 4 -10.17 18.36 23.82
C SER A 4 -10.47 19.29 24.99
N SER A 5 -9.70 19.17 26.07
CA SER A 5 -9.81 20.07 27.25
C SER A 5 -8.86 21.27 27.17
N SER A 6 -7.88 21.25 26.27
CA SER A 6 -6.88 22.31 26.06
C SER A 6 -6.78 22.70 24.58
N PRO A 7 -6.46 23.97 24.24
CA PRO A 7 -6.15 24.38 22.87
C PRO A 7 -5.00 23.57 22.24
N TYR A 8 -4.04 23.12 23.05
CA TYR A 8 -2.92 22.30 22.58
C TYR A 8 -3.38 20.90 22.17
N ASP A 9 -4.20 20.26 23.01
CA ASP A 9 -4.84 18.98 22.71
C ASP A 9 -5.65 19.04 21.42
N LYS A 10 -6.41 20.13 21.22
CA LYS A 10 -7.21 20.33 20.01
C LYS A 10 -6.30 20.33 18.78
N ARG A 11 -5.18 21.07 18.82
CA ARG A 11 -4.23 21.14 17.70
C ARG A 11 -3.64 19.77 17.38
N ILE A 12 -3.12 19.05 18.37
CA ILE A 12 -2.51 17.73 18.15
C ILE A 12 -3.54 16.74 17.61
N LYS A 13 -4.73 16.67 18.21
CA LYS A 13 -5.75 15.70 17.83
C LYS A 13 -6.33 16.02 16.46
N THR A 14 -6.55 17.29 16.13
CA THR A 14 -6.98 17.70 14.79
C THR A 14 -5.93 17.36 13.74
N GLN A 15 -4.65 17.63 14.02
CA GLN A 15 -3.56 17.25 13.11
C GLN A 15 -3.49 15.74 12.90
N LEU A 16 -3.56 14.97 13.99
CA LEU A 16 -3.55 13.50 13.93
C LEU A 16 -4.68 12.97 13.05
N VAL A 17 -5.91 13.49 13.24
CA VAL A 17 -7.07 13.07 12.45
C VAL A 17 -6.90 13.45 10.98
N ALA A 18 -6.43 14.66 10.69
CA ALA A 18 -6.15 15.10 9.33
C ALA A 18 -5.12 14.19 8.64
N ASP A 19 -3.98 13.94 9.29
CA ASP A 19 -2.91 13.10 8.75
C ASP A 19 -3.39 11.65 8.51
N VAL A 20 -4.22 11.09 9.42
CA VAL A 20 -4.81 9.76 9.24
C VAL A 20 -5.73 9.72 8.02
N PHE A 21 -6.61 10.71 7.82
CA PHE A 21 -7.49 10.73 6.65
C PHE A 21 -6.73 10.94 5.33
N THR A 22 -5.69 11.78 5.34
CA THR A 22 -4.80 11.96 4.19
C THR A 22 -4.05 10.67 3.86
N LEU A 23 -3.55 9.96 4.88
CA LEU A 23 -2.87 8.68 4.74
C LEU A 23 -3.79 7.57 4.19
N LEU A 24 -5.07 7.54 4.58
CA LEU A 24 -6.04 6.59 4.03
C LEU A 24 -6.29 6.75 2.53
N GLY A 25 -6.06 7.95 1.98
CA GLY A 25 -6.12 8.17 0.53
C GLY A 25 -7.51 8.06 -0.06
N ILE A 26 -8.52 8.39 0.73
CA ILE A 26 -9.91 8.36 0.28
C ILE A 26 -10.03 9.38 -0.86
N PRO A 27 -10.33 8.94 -2.10
CA PRO A 27 -10.48 9.86 -3.21
C PRO A 27 -11.74 10.71 -3.00
N PRO A 28 -11.77 11.96 -3.51
CA PRO A 28 -12.99 12.75 -3.51
C PRO A 28 -14.09 12.00 -4.27
N TYR A 29 -15.30 12.03 -3.72
CA TYR A 29 -16.45 11.41 -4.37
C TYR A 29 -16.76 12.12 -5.70
N SER A 30 -16.87 11.35 -6.77
CA SER A 30 -17.25 11.84 -8.11
C SER A 30 -18.35 10.95 -8.68
N HIS A 31 -19.50 11.56 -8.97
CA HIS A 31 -20.65 10.85 -9.57
C HIS A 31 -20.27 10.18 -10.89
N ASP A 32 -19.52 10.88 -11.75
CA ASP A 32 -19.08 10.36 -13.05
C ASP A 32 -18.16 9.14 -12.89
N ALA A 33 -17.24 9.17 -11.92
CA ALA A 33 -16.34 8.04 -11.65
C ALA A 33 -17.12 6.80 -11.19
N VAL A 34 -18.15 7.00 -10.35
CA VAL A 34 -19.00 5.91 -9.86
C VAL A 34 -19.88 5.35 -10.98
N GLU A 35 -20.48 6.20 -11.80
CA GLU A 35 -21.31 5.77 -12.92
C GLU A 35 -20.50 5.02 -13.97
N ASN A 36 -19.31 5.52 -14.31
CA ASN A 36 -18.40 4.87 -15.26
C ASN A 36 -17.91 3.51 -14.73
N ALA A 37 -17.56 3.40 -13.45
CA ALA A 37 -17.19 2.13 -12.85
C ALA A 37 -18.33 1.10 -12.90
N CYS A 38 -19.57 1.53 -12.63
CA CYS A 38 -20.75 0.67 -12.71
C CYS A 38 -21.01 0.20 -14.16
N LYS A 39 -20.91 1.12 -15.13
CA LYS A 39 -21.02 0.80 -16.57
C LYS A 39 -19.93 -0.17 -17.02
N GLU A 40 -18.69 0.05 -16.58
CA GLU A 40 -17.55 -0.82 -16.92
C GLU A 40 -17.71 -2.23 -16.33
N GLU A 41 -18.20 -2.34 -15.09
CA GLU A 41 -18.49 -3.63 -14.47
C GLU A 41 -19.59 -4.39 -15.21
N GLN A 42 -20.67 -3.70 -15.60
CA GLN A 42 -21.73 -4.28 -16.43
C GLN A 42 -21.21 -4.73 -17.80
N ALA A 43 -20.40 -3.91 -18.46
CA ALA A 43 -19.78 -4.26 -19.75
C ALA A 43 -18.88 -5.50 -19.64
N LYS A 44 -18.06 -5.60 -18.57
CA LYS A 44 -17.21 -6.77 -18.31
C LYS A 44 -18.01 -8.05 -18.11
N ARG A 45 -19.16 -7.98 -17.43
CA ARG A 45 -20.07 -9.14 -17.25
C ARG A 45 -20.67 -9.60 -18.58
N LEU A 46 -21.06 -8.66 -19.45
CA LEU A 46 -21.66 -8.96 -20.76
C LEU A 46 -20.65 -9.51 -21.77
N GLN A 47 -19.38 -9.10 -21.70
CA GLN A 47 -18.35 -9.49 -22.67
C GLN A 47 -17.73 -10.88 -22.41
N GLY A 48 -18.11 -11.60 -21.34
CA GLY A 48 -17.62 -12.94 -21.07
C GLY A 48 -16.08 -13.05 -20.96
N GLN A 49 -15.39 -11.92 -20.74
CA GLN A 49 -13.94 -11.88 -20.57
C GLN A 49 -13.58 -12.49 -19.22
N SER A 50 -13.51 -13.82 -19.18
CA SER A 50 -12.76 -14.54 -18.17
C SER A 50 -11.34 -13.98 -18.18
N LYS A 51 -10.86 -13.48 -17.03
CA LYS A 51 -9.49 -13.01 -16.87
C LYS A 51 -8.58 -14.09 -17.42
N SER A 52 -7.99 -13.86 -18.60
CA SER A 52 -6.92 -14.71 -19.10
C SER A 52 -5.88 -14.76 -17.98
N LEU A 53 -5.67 -15.95 -17.42
CA LEU A 53 -4.69 -16.21 -16.38
C LEU A 53 -3.33 -16.03 -17.04
N SER A 54 -2.93 -14.77 -17.24
CA SER A 54 -1.58 -14.39 -17.58
C SER A 54 -0.69 -15.05 -16.54
N ILE A 55 0.12 -16.01 -16.99
CA ILE A 55 1.08 -16.73 -16.15
C ILE A 55 1.96 -15.66 -15.52
N THR A 56 1.60 -15.29 -14.30
CA THR A 56 2.23 -14.19 -13.60
C THR A 56 3.57 -14.74 -13.16
N ARG A 57 4.66 -14.12 -13.60
CA ARG A 57 5.99 -14.35 -13.03
C ARG A 57 5.96 -13.86 -11.59
N SER A 58 5.43 -14.68 -10.71
CA SER A 58 5.29 -14.39 -9.29
C SER A 58 6.46 -15.03 -8.55
N HIS A 59 7.17 -14.25 -7.75
CA HIS A 59 8.12 -14.82 -6.82
C HIS A 59 7.37 -15.51 -5.67
N THR A 60 8.04 -16.43 -4.99
CA THR A 60 7.53 -17.02 -3.76
C THR A 60 8.17 -16.32 -2.57
N VAL A 61 7.68 -16.64 -1.36
CA VAL A 61 8.24 -16.18 -0.09
C VAL A 61 9.75 -16.46 0.02
N SER A 62 10.25 -17.54 -0.61
CA SER A 62 11.67 -17.88 -0.59
C SER A 62 12.49 -17.13 -1.64
N THR A 63 11.96 -16.88 -2.85
CA THR A 63 12.74 -16.28 -3.94
C THR A 63 12.79 -14.75 -3.89
N ILE A 64 11.77 -14.09 -3.33
CA ILE A 64 11.62 -12.62 -3.34
C ILE A 64 12.80 -11.87 -2.69
N LYS A 65 13.42 -12.44 -1.65
CA LYS A 65 14.56 -11.82 -0.95
C LYS A 65 15.77 -11.60 -1.86
N SER A 66 15.93 -12.47 -2.86
CA SER A 66 17.02 -12.40 -3.86
C SER A 66 16.62 -11.71 -5.16
N ALA A 67 15.33 -11.42 -5.35
CA ALA A 67 14.80 -10.91 -6.60
C ALA A 67 15.29 -9.48 -6.90
N SER A 68 15.33 -9.15 -8.19
CA SER A 68 15.57 -7.79 -8.70
C SER A 68 14.22 -7.10 -8.95
N LEU A 69 14.15 -5.77 -8.77
CA LEU A 69 12.94 -4.99 -9.06
C LEU A 69 12.45 -5.16 -10.52
N LYS A 70 13.37 -5.44 -11.45
CA LYS A 70 13.02 -5.69 -12.86
C LYS A 70 12.26 -7.01 -13.05
N SER A 71 12.51 -7.99 -12.18
CA SER A 71 11.87 -9.30 -12.23
C SER A 71 10.51 -9.37 -11.51
N LEU A 72 10.07 -8.27 -10.89
CA LEU A 72 8.78 -8.24 -10.20
C LEU A 72 7.62 -8.32 -11.20
N GLY A 73 6.52 -8.95 -10.79
CA GLY A 73 5.26 -8.98 -11.50
C GLY A 73 4.48 -7.67 -11.40
N GLU A 74 3.38 -7.57 -12.13
CA GLU A 74 2.51 -6.37 -12.11
C GLU A 74 1.90 -6.13 -10.72
N ALA A 75 1.45 -7.20 -10.04
CA ALA A 75 0.87 -7.09 -8.70
C ALA A 75 1.87 -6.53 -7.66
N GLU A 76 3.12 -6.96 -7.72
CA GLU A 76 4.19 -6.48 -6.85
C GLU A 76 4.54 -5.02 -7.14
N ARG A 77 4.58 -4.63 -8.42
CA ARG A 77 4.77 -3.23 -8.81
C ARG A 77 3.64 -2.34 -8.33
N ARG A 78 2.39 -2.80 -8.46
CA ARG A 78 1.21 -2.07 -7.97
C ARG A 78 1.29 -1.85 -6.45
N LEU A 79 1.64 -2.89 -5.70
CA LEU A 79 1.85 -2.81 -4.26
C LEU A 79 2.94 -1.79 -3.88
N ILE A 80 4.07 -1.79 -4.61
CA ILE A 80 5.16 -0.83 -4.39
C ILE A 80 4.68 0.60 -4.67
N LEU A 81 3.96 0.81 -5.77
CA LEU A 81 3.43 2.12 -6.13
C LEU A 81 2.46 2.64 -5.05
N GLU A 82 1.51 1.81 -4.64
CA GLU A 82 0.55 2.14 -3.57
C GLU A 82 1.27 2.49 -2.27
N SER A 83 2.30 1.70 -1.89
CA SER A 83 3.09 1.96 -0.69
C SER A 83 3.94 3.22 -0.78
N HIS A 84 4.39 3.58 -1.98
CA HIS A 84 5.11 4.83 -2.22
C HIS A 84 4.17 6.03 -2.12
N GLU A 85 2.98 5.95 -2.74
CA GLU A 85 1.94 6.98 -2.64
C GLU A 85 1.44 7.16 -1.20
N GLU A 86 1.29 6.07 -0.44
CA GLU A 86 0.98 6.11 0.99
C GLU A 86 2.05 6.90 1.75
N ASN A 87 3.33 6.63 1.48
CA ASN A 87 4.44 7.36 2.11
C ASN A 87 4.43 8.85 1.76
N MET A 88 4.11 9.21 0.52
CA MET A 88 3.94 10.61 0.10
C MET A 88 2.79 11.33 0.80
N ARG A 89 1.77 10.59 1.25
CA ARG A 89 0.58 11.11 1.96
C ARG A 89 0.68 11.00 3.48
N SER A 90 1.84 10.63 4.02
CA SER A 90 1.99 10.28 5.44
C SER A 90 1.97 11.46 6.41
N GLY A 91 2.26 12.68 5.95
CA GLY A 91 2.29 13.86 6.83
C GLY A 91 3.33 13.69 7.93
N HIS A 92 2.89 13.69 9.20
CA HIS A 92 3.76 13.46 10.36
C HIS A 92 3.80 12.00 10.82
N LEU A 93 3.04 11.11 10.17
CA LEU A 93 3.07 9.69 10.47
C LEU A 93 4.28 9.06 9.81
N THR A 94 4.85 8.05 10.45
CA THR A 94 5.98 7.32 9.88
C THR A 94 5.69 5.83 9.89
N ARG A 95 5.97 5.16 8.77
CA ARG A 95 5.85 3.72 8.68
C ARG A 95 6.89 3.04 9.56
N ILE A 96 6.42 2.32 10.57
CA ILE A 96 7.27 1.52 11.47
C ILE A 96 7.50 0.09 10.96
N TYR A 97 6.59 -0.42 10.13
CA TYR A 97 6.66 -1.75 9.54
C TYR A 97 5.88 -1.82 8.21
N PRO A 98 6.36 -2.53 7.18
CA PRO A 98 7.72 -3.07 7.04
C PRO A 98 8.77 -1.97 6.80
N ARG A 99 9.97 -2.15 7.36
CA ARG A 99 11.21 -1.36 7.20
C ARG A 99 12.43 -2.26 6.91
N GLN A 100 13.62 -1.70 6.71
CA GLN A 100 14.87 -2.40 6.38
C GLN A 100 15.23 -3.58 7.31
N ALA A 101 14.87 -3.52 8.60
CA ALA A 101 15.15 -4.53 9.61
C ALA A 101 13.93 -5.39 9.99
N SER A 102 12.92 -5.49 9.12
CA SER A 102 11.65 -6.21 9.42
C SER A 102 11.85 -7.69 9.69
N GLY A 103 12.90 -8.30 9.14
CA GLY A 103 13.25 -9.70 9.36
C GLY A 103 13.36 -10.09 10.84
N ALA A 104 13.76 -9.19 11.74
CA ALA A 104 13.86 -9.45 13.18
C ALA A 104 12.49 -9.74 13.84
N TYR A 105 11.41 -9.19 13.28
CA TYR A 105 10.05 -9.40 13.77
C TYR A 105 9.40 -10.65 13.20
N SER A 106 10.05 -11.31 12.24
CA SER A 106 9.46 -12.44 11.52
C SER A 106 9.11 -13.63 12.43
N GLN A 107 9.85 -13.82 13.52
CA GLN A 107 9.59 -14.83 14.55
C GLN A 107 8.28 -14.63 15.32
N PHE A 108 7.75 -13.40 15.37
CA PHE A 108 6.49 -13.11 16.06
C PHE A 108 5.25 -13.38 15.21
N PHE A 109 5.44 -13.67 13.91
CA PHE A 109 4.35 -14.00 13.00
C PHE A 109 4.35 -15.51 12.73
N ALA A 110 3.17 -16.11 12.73
CA ALA A 110 3.00 -17.53 12.37
C ALA A 110 3.48 -17.84 10.94
N SER A 111 3.40 -16.85 10.03
CA SER A 111 3.90 -16.96 8.67
C SER A 111 4.35 -15.60 8.11
N GLN A 112 5.36 -15.60 7.25
CA GLN A 112 5.80 -14.39 6.56
C GLN A 112 4.82 -14.05 5.43
N ARG A 113 4.20 -12.86 5.51
CA ARG A 113 3.36 -12.35 4.43
C ARG A 113 4.22 -11.91 3.26
N TYR A 114 3.84 -12.37 2.07
CA TYR A 114 4.53 -12.04 0.83
C TYR A 114 4.64 -10.52 0.59
N THR A 115 3.55 -9.79 0.83
CA THR A 115 3.48 -8.32 0.76
C THR A 115 4.59 -7.64 1.56
N ASN A 116 4.82 -8.09 2.79
CA ASN A 116 5.83 -7.49 3.68
C ASN A 116 7.24 -7.72 3.14
N LEU A 117 7.50 -8.89 2.54
CA LEU A 117 8.79 -9.22 1.95
C LEU A 117 9.07 -8.44 0.67
N VAL A 118 8.05 -8.22 -0.18
CA VAL A 118 8.17 -7.39 -1.37
C VAL A 118 8.55 -5.97 -0.99
N LEU A 119 7.86 -5.40 0.00
CA LEU A 119 8.14 -4.04 0.49
C LEU A 119 9.49 -3.95 1.19
N GLU A 120 9.83 -4.90 2.06
CA GLU A 120 11.15 -4.96 2.70
C GLU A 120 12.27 -4.99 1.64
N ARG A 121 12.12 -5.82 0.60
CA ARG A 121 13.09 -5.90 -0.49
C ARG A 121 13.21 -4.58 -1.25
N TRP A 122 12.10 -3.94 -1.57
CA TRP A 122 12.09 -2.64 -2.24
C TRP A 122 12.76 -1.54 -1.40
N ILE A 123 12.48 -1.50 -0.09
CA ILE A 123 13.08 -0.53 0.85
C ILE A 123 14.60 -0.78 0.98
N GLN A 124 15.04 -2.03 1.06
CA GLN A 124 16.47 -2.39 1.11
C GLN A 124 17.23 -1.93 -0.13
N LEU A 125 16.58 -1.91 -1.29
CA LEU A 125 17.14 -1.41 -2.54
C LEU A 125 17.08 0.12 -2.68
N GLY A 126 16.69 0.84 -1.62
CA GLY A 126 16.67 2.31 -1.59
C GLY A 126 15.37 2.95 -2.08
N GLY A 127 14.28 2.18 -2.21
CA GLY A 127 13.02 2.64 -2.75
C GLY A 127 12.40 3.88 -2.07
N GLU A 128 12.54 4.01 -0.75
CA GLU A 128 12.04 5.16 0.02
C GLU A 128 12.90 6.42 -0.12
N ARG A 129 14.13 6.32 -0.64
CA ARG A 129 15.05 7.47 -0.76
C ARG A 129 14.95 8.20 -2.09
N LEU A 130 14.13 7.72 -3.02
CA LEU A 130 13.95 8.27 -4.37
C LEU A 130 12.78 9.26 -4.45
N GLY A 131 12.49 9.98 -3.35
CA GLY A 131 11.48 11.03 -3.29
C GLY A 131 11.96 12.32 -3.94
#